data_AF-A0A7S0YEE2-F1
#
_entry.id   AF-A0A7S0YEE2-F1
#
_cell.length_a   1.000
_cell.length_b   1.000
_cell.length_c   1.000
_cell.angle_alpha   90.00
_cell.angle_beta   90.00
_cell.angle_gamma   90.00
#
_symmetry.space_group_name_H-M   'P 1'
#
loop_
_entity.id
_entity.type
_entity.pdbx_description
1 polymer ?
#
loop_
_entity_poly.entity_id
_entity_poly.type
_entity_poly.pdbx_seq_one_letter_code
_entity_poly.pdbx_strand_id
1 'polypeptide(L)'
;MDLEPIYCAEQIVIPSDLAEVLKAYTKEVIRRQPQDIIEFSAKYFTNLANVATGIQNTPAPRREQLRQVYTRTGGNYVLSPSQVSALCNQAGIAQAVVAKVFEVIGDFNLEVIDVDKFLLLMLAMSCEDFNRLLIGLFEVFSDNGNLRTDHVHSLISYLAPDMDPDITPEFLMNFQSEMSKFSQLNYSELSNLPCIAKLLSR
;
A
#
# COMPACT_ATOMS: atom_id res chain seq x y z
N MET A 1 -11.71 -8.70 53.66
CA MET A 1 -10.91 -7.51 53.30
C MET A 1 -11.43 -7.09 51.94
N ASP A 2 -12.37 -6.15 51.95
CA ASP A 2 -12.92 -5.57 50.74
C ASP A 2 -11.85 -4.69 50.09
N LEU A 3 -11.47 -5.02 48.86
CA LEU A 3 -10.59 -4.22 48.04
C LEU A 3 -11.40 -3.05 47.48
N GLU A 4 -11.62 -2.02 48.29
CA GLU A 4 -12.05 -0.73 47.77
C GLU A 4 -10.93 -0.15 46.90
N PRO A 5 -11.20 0.20 45.63
CA PRO A 5 -10.19 0.82 44.78
C PRO A 5 -9.80 2.19 45.35
N ILE A 6 -8.49 2.38 45.58
CA ILE A 6 -7.85 3.56 46.20
C ILE A 6 -7.90 4.82 45.29
N TYR A 7 -8.66 4.81 44.20
CA TYR A 7 -8.72 5.90 43.22
C TYR A 7 -10.06 6.65 43.30
N CYS A 8 -10.02 7.95 43.58
CA CYS A 8 -11.21 8.80 43.52
C CYS A 8 -11.72 8.86 42.06
N ALA A 9 -13.02 8.59 41.86
CA ALA A 9 -13.66 8.63 40.53
C ALA A 9 -13.48 9.97 39.79
N GLU A 10 -13.22 11.06 40.51
CA GLU A 10 -12.96 12.40 40.00
C GLU A 10 -11.61 12.54 39.26
N GLN A 11 -10.68 11.60 39.44
CA GLN A 11 -9.36 11.64 38.79
C GLN A 11 -9.35 11.03 37.38
N ILE A 12 -10.39 10.28 37.01
CA ILE A 12 -10.51 9.64 35.70
C ILE A 12 -11.43 10.50 34.83
N VAL A 13 -10.84 11.38 34.01
CA VAL A 13 -11.58 12.16 33.03
C VAL A 13 -11.91 11.26 31.83
N ILE A 14 -13.15 10.80 31.75
CA ILE A 14 -13.65 10.07 30.58
C ILE A 14 -13.99 11.09 29.49
N PRO A 15 -13.42 10.97 28.28
CA PRO A 15 -13.80 11.84 27.16
C PRO A 15 -15.29 11.71 26.86
N SER A 16 -15.97 12.84 26.62
CA SER A 16 -17.42 12.88 26.39
C SER A 16 -17.88 11.99 25.23
N ASP A 17 -17.03 11.86 24.21
CA ASP A 17 -17.40 11.23 22.94
C ASP A 17 -17.06 9.73 22.92
N LEU A 18 -16.30 9.25 23.91
CA LEU A 18 -15.81 7.87 23.96
C LEU A 18 -16.96 6.85 23.93
N ALA A 19 -18.03 7.11 24.68
CA ALA A 19 -19.19 6.23 24.76
C ALA A 19 -19.89 6.09 23.41
N GLU A 20 -19.98 7.18 22.64
CA GLU A 20 -20.61 7.18 21.33
C GLU A 20 -19.77 6.45 20.28
N VAL A 21 -18.46 6.71 20.27
CA VAL A 21 -17.48 6.04 19.39
C VAL A 21 -17.53 4.52 19.58
N LEU A 22 -17.46 4.06 20.83
CA LEU A 22 -17.52 2.63 21.15
C LEU A 22 -18.87 2.03 20.77
N LYS A 23 -19.99 2.73 21.03
CA LYS A 23 -21.34 2.27 20.65
C LYS A 23 -21.48 2.08 19.14
N ALA A 24 -20.96 3.01 18.33
CA ALA A 24 -20.98 2.91 16.88
C ALA A 24 -20.14 1.71 16.38
N TYR A 25 -18.94 1.55 16.92
CA TYR A 25 -18.07 0.40 16.62
C TYR A 25 -18.75 -0.94 16.96
N THR A 26 -19.29 -1.07 18.18
CA THR A 26 -19.96 -2.30 18.63
C THR A 26 -21.15 -2.66 17.74
N LYS A 27 -21.93 -1.67 17.28
CA LYS A 27 -23.03 -1.90 16.32
C LYS A 27 -22.53 -2.50 15.01
N GLU A 28 -21.42 -1.98 14.46
CA GLU A 28 -20.88 -2.48 13.20
C GLU A 28 -20.28 -3.90 13.36
N VAL A 29 -19.64 -4.21 14.49
CA VAL A 29 -19.19 -5.58 14.79
C VAL A 29 -20.37 -6.56 14.82
N ILE A 30 -21.45 -6.22 15.55
CA ILE A 30 -22.65 -7.05 15.63
C ILE A 30 -23.31 -7.22 14.25
N ARG A 31 -23.34 -6.15 13.45
CA ARG A 31 -23.96 -6.19 12.11
C ARG A 31 -23.17 -7.03 11.12
N ARG A 32 -21.85 -6.97 11.18
CA ARG A 32 -20.94 -7.59 10.20
C ARG A 32 -20.53 -9.01 10.57
N GLN A 33 -20.63 -9.37 11.86
CA GLN A 33 -20.21 -10.68 12.38
C GLN A 33 -18.83 -11.11 11.83
N PRO A 34 -17.78 -10.26 11.96
CA PRO A 34 -16.49 -10.57 11.37
C PRO A 34 -15.86 -11.78 12.07
N GLN A 35 -15.18 -12.62 11.29
CA GLN A 35 -14.49 -13.80 11.80
C GLN A 35 -13.26 -13.42 12.65
N ASP A 36 -12.57 -12.33 12.27
CA ASP A 36 -11.48 -11.72 13.06
C ASP A 36 -11.89 -10.29 13.46
N ILE A 37 -12.10 -10.10 14.76
CA ILE A 37 -12.52 -8.80 15.33
C ILE A 37 -11.34 -7.82 15.37
N ILE A 38 -10.10 -8.29 15.54
CA ILE A 38 -8.92 -7.41 15.63
C ILE A 38 -8.63 -6.79 14.26
N GLU A 39 -8.60 -7.60 13.21
CA GLU A 39 -8.43 -7.12 11.84
C GLU A 39 -9.56 -6.16 11.45
N PHE A 40 -10.80 -6.51 11.79
CA PHE A 40 -11.97 -5.65 11.57
C PHE A 40 -11.84 -4.31 12.32
N SER A 41 -11.38 -4.33 13.57
CA SER A 41 -11.17 -3.13 14.38
C SER A 41 -10.19 -2.17 13.72
N ALA A 42 -9.04 -2.70 13.30
CA ALA A 42 -7.99 -1.92 12.65
C ALA A 42 -8.52 -1.22 11.39
N LYS A 43 -9.23 -1.96 10.52
CA LYS A 43 -9.86 -1.40 9.33
C LYS A 43 -10.94 -0.37 9.66
N TYR A 44 -11.81 -0.65 10.63
CA TYR A 44 -12.92 0.23 11.01
C TYR A 44 -12.43 1.59 11.49
N PHE A 45 -11.51 1.62 12.46
CA PHE A 45 -11.00 2.87 13.03
C PHE A 45 -10.09 3.63 12.05
N THR A 46 -9.34 2.92 11.21
CA THR A 46 -8.59 3.55 10.11
C THR A 46 -9.53 4.25 9.13
N ASN A 47 -10.64 3.61 8.76
CA ASN A 47 -11.63 4.22 7.88
C ASN A 47 -12.32 5.43 8.54
N LEU A 48 -12.68 5.33 9.82
CA LEU A 48 -13.29 6.42 10.55
C LEU A 48 -12.33 7.63 10.68
N ALA A 49 -11.06 7.38 10.95
CA ALA A 49 -10.01 8.40 10.95
C ALA A 49 -9.87 9.06 9.57
N ASN A 50 -9.85 8.27 8.48
CA ASN A 50 -9.80 8.77 7.11
C ASN A 50 -11.03 9.62 6.73
N VAL A 51 -12.22 9.30 7.25
CA VAL A 51 -13.43 10.12 7.06
C VAL A 51 -13.29 11.43 7.84
N ALA A 52 -12.90 11.36 9.11
CA ALA A 52 -12.78 12.52 9.99
C ALA A 52 -11.72 13.54 9.51
N THR A 53 -10.64 13.06 8.89
CA THR A 53 -9.58 13.91 8.31
C THR A 53 -9.85 14.34 6.85
N GLY A 54 -11.00 13.96 6.26
CA GLY A 54 -11.38 14.33 4.90
C GLY A 54 -10.64 13.55 3.80
N ILE A 55 -9.88 12.52 4.14
CA ILE A 55 -9.08 11.71 3.22
C ILE A 55 -9.97 10.93 2.22
N GLN A 56 -11.23 10.64 2.57
CA GLN A 56 -12.16 9.90 1.69
C GLN A 56 -12.47 10.60 0.36
N ASN A 57 -12.23 11.90 0.22
CA ASN A 57 -12.46 12.63 -1.04
C ASN A 57 -11.18 12.86 -1.86
N THR A 58 -10.06 12.27 -1.46
CA THR A 58 -8.81 12.45 -2.20
C THR A 58 -8.80 11.48 -3.38
N PRO A 59 -8.81 11.97 -4.63
CA PRO A 59 -8.79 11.09 -5.80
C PRO A 59 -7.49 10.28 -5.80
N ALA A 60 -7.60 8.99 -6.11
CA ALA A 60 -6.44 8.13 -6.30
C ALA A 60 -5.50 8.73 -7.36
N PRO A 61 -4.17 8.61 -7.17
CA PRO A 61 -3.21 9.15 -8.12
C PRO A 61 -3.40 8.47 -9.48
N ARG A 62 -3.48 9.28 -10.54
CA ARG A 62 -3.55 8.76 -11.90
C ARG A 62 -2.19 8.18 -12.28
N ARG A 63 -2.19 7.16 -13.13
CA ARG A 63 -0.96 6.49 -13.59
C ARG A 63 0.03 7.45 -14.25
N GLU A 64 -0.48 8.42 -15.00
CA GLU A 64 0.34 9.48 -15.59
C GLU A 64 1.08 10.32 -14.53
N GLN A 65 0.46 10.56 -13.37
CA GLN A 65 1.11 11.28 -12.27
C GLN A 65 2.23 10.45 -11.65
N LEU A 66 2.00 9.14 -11.47
CA LEU A 66 3.03 8.21 -10.98
C LEU A 66 4.21 8.12 -11.96
N ARG A 67 3.93 8.04 -13.26
CA ARG A 67 4.93 8.05 -14.33
C ARG A 67 5.75 9.34 -14.35
N GLN A 68 5.11 10.48 -14.12
CA GLN A 68 5.82 11.76 -14.01
C GLN A 68 6.77 11.78 -12.81
N VAL A 69 6.38 11.22 -11.67
CA VAL A 69 7.31 11.09 -10.53
C VAL A 69 8.46 10.16 -10.88
N TYR A 70 8.18 9.00 -11.46
CA TYR A 70 9.19 8.02 -11.87
C TYR A 70 10.22 8.60 -12.83
N THR A 71 9.77 9.25 -13.91
CA THR A 71 10.68 9.83 -14.93
C THR A 71 11.51 11.00 -14.37
N ARG A 72 10.96 11.76 -13.41
CA ARG A 72 11.67 12.88 -12.78
C ARG A 72 12.74 12.47 -11.77
N THR A 73 12.77 11.22 -11.32
CA THR A 73 13.88 10.75 -10.48
C THR A 73 15.19 10.62 -11.24
N GLY A 74 15.13 10.55 -12.57
CA GLY A 74 16.32 10.52 -13.43
C GLY A 74 17.26 9.35 -13.15
N GLY A 75 16.73 8.25 -12.60
CA GLY A 75 17.52 7.08 -12.20
C GLY A 75 18.05 7.11 -10.76
N ASN A 76 17.72 8.13 -9.97
CA ASN A 76 17.98 8.13 -8.53
C ASN A 76 16.78 7.58 -7.77
N TYR A 77 16.81 6.27 -7.50
CA TYR A 77 15.70 5.54 -6.87
C TYR A 77 15.70 5.60 -5.34
N VAL A 78 16.64 6.33 -4.73
CA VAL A 78 16.75 6.47 -3.27
C VAL A 78 16.76 7.96 -2.92
N LEU A 79 15.63 8.45 -2.40
CA LEU A 79 15.39 9.88 -2.14
C LEU A 79 14.96 10.13 -0.70
N SER A 80 15.16 11.35 -0.19
CA SER A 80 14.62 11.72 1.13
C SER A 80 13.08 11.85 1.08
N PRO A 81 12.38 11.68 2.22
CA PRO A 81 10.93 11.88 2.28
C PRO A 81 10.48 13.24 1.74
N SER A 82 11.23 14.30 2.04
CA SER A 82 10.95 15.66 1.57
C SER A 82 11.07 15.78 0.04
N GLN A 83 12.04 15.11 -0.58
CA GLN A 83 12.19 15.08 -2.04
C GLN A 83 11.04 14.32 -2.70
N VAL A 84 10.64 13.17 -2.15
CA VAL A 84 9.50 12.38 -2.65
C VAL A 84 8.20 13.19 -2.55
N SER A 85 7.93 13.83 -1.42
CA SER A 85 6.77 14.70 -1.24
C SER A 85 6.76 15.88 -2.22
N ALA A 86 7.93 16.46 -2.50
CA ALA A 86 8.05 17.55 -3.47
C ALA A 86 7.74 17.08 -4.90
N LEU A 87 8.29 15.92 -5.32
CA LEU A 87 8.02 15.32 -6.63
C LEU A 87 6.53 14.99 -6.79
N CYS A 88 5.92 14.38 -5.78
CA CYS A 88 4.50 14.06 -5.76
C CYS A 88 3.63 15.32 -5.89
N ASN A 89 3.96 16.38 -5.15
CA ASN A 89 3.26 17.65 -5.25
C ASN A 89 3.33 18.24 -6.67
N GLN A 90 4.51 18.20 -7.28
CA GLN A 90 4.72 18.70 -8.64
C GLN A 90 4.04 17.85 -9.72
N ALA A 91 3.73 16.59 -9.42
CA ALA A 91 2.91 15.72 -10.27
C ALA A 91 1.40 15.87 -9.99
N GLY A 92 1.01 16.74 -9.05
CA GLY A 92 -0.38 16.96 -8.66
C GLY A 92 -0.96 15.84 -7.79
N ILE A 93 -0.12 15.04 -7.14
CA ILE A 93 -0.54 14.02 -6.18
C ILE A 93 -0.77 14.70 -4.84
N ALA A 94 -1.95 14.49 -4.26
CA ALA A 94 -2.32 15.10 -3.00
C ALA A 94 -1.45 14.58 -1.84
N GLN A 95 -1.03 15.48 -0.96
CA GLN A 95 -0.16 15.14 0.18
C GLN A 95 -0.79 14.11 1.13
N ALA A 96 -2.13 14.06 1.22
CA ALA A 96 -2.83 13.06 2.01
C ALA A 96 -2.56 11.63 1.52
N VAL A 97 -2.43 11.43 0.20
CA VAL A 97 -2.08 10.11 -0.38
C VAL A 97 -0.65 9.75 -0.06
N VAL A 98 0.27 10.72 -0.20
CA VAL A 98 1.70 10.55 0.10
C VAL A 98 1.90 10.16 1.57
N ALA A 99 1.26 10.88 2.48
CA ALA A 99 1.31 10.59 3.92
C ALA A 99 0.82 9.18 4.24
N LYS A 100 -0.30 8.76 3.64
CA LYS A 100 -0.85 7.41 3.82
C LYS A 100 0.13 6.32 3.37
N VAL A 101 0.86 6.55 2.27
CA VAL A 101 1.85 5.57 1.79
C VAL A 101 3.06 5.52 2.72
N PHE A 102 3.51 6.65 3.26
CA PHE A 102 4.56 6.67 4.29
C PHE A 102 4.14 5.90 5.55
N GLU A 103 2.89 6.03 5.99
CA GLU A 103 2.34 5.25 7.10
C GLU A 103 2.36 3.74 6.79
N VAL A 104 1.99 3.34 5.56
CA VAL A 104 2.00 1.93 5.12
C VAL A 104 3.42 1.36 5.07
N ILE A 105 4.43 2.16 4.72
CA ILE A 105 5.82 1.72 4.73
C ILE A 105 6.30 1.44 6.17
N GLY A 106 5.66 2.04 7.18
CA GLY A 106 5.77 1.65 8.59
C GLY A 106 7.08 2.07 9.28
N ASP A 107 7.95 2.81 8.60
CA ASP A 107 9.21 3.30 9.17
C ASP A 107 9.15 4.82 9.36
N PHE A 108 8.95 5.22 10.62
CA PHE A 108 8.81 6.62 11.01
C PHE A 108 10.14 7.40 11.00
N ASN A 109 11.27 6.72 10.79
CA ASN A 109 12.62 7.31 10.77
C ASN A 109 13.36 7.10 9.44
N LEU A 110 12.62 7.03 8.32
CA LEU A 110 13.24 6.88 7.01
C LEU A 110 14.10 8.10 6.65
N GLU A 111 15.42 7.91 6.68
CA GLU A 111 16.36 8.87 6.08
C GLU A 111 16.26 8.85 4.54
N VAL A 112 15.92 7.68 4.00
CA VAL A 112 15.83 7.43 2.56
C VAL A 112 14.64 6.56 2.21
N ILE A 113 14.09 6.76 1.02
CA ILE A 113 12.93 6.09 0.48
C ILE A 113 13.31 5.48 -0.86
N ASP A 114 13.06 4.18 -0.99
CA ASP A 114 13.05 3.49 -2.28
C ASP A 114 11.83 3.94 -3.08
N VAL A 115 12.08 4.68 -4.16
CA VAL A 115 11.04 5.27 -4.99
C VAL A 115 10.23 4.20 -5.72
N ASP A 116 10.86 3.09 -6.13
CA ASP A 116 10.16 2.02 -6.84
C ASP A 116 9.14 1.35 -5.93
N LYS A 117 9.57 1.03 -4.69
CA LYS A 117 8.66 0.52 -3.66
C LYS A 117 7.54 1.52 -3.37
N PHE A 118 7.87 2.80 -3.20
CA PHE A 118 6.90 3.85 -2.89
C PHE A 118 5.84 4.03 -3.98
N LEU A 119 6.26 4.11 -5.24
CA LEU A 119 5.36 4.25 -6.39
C LEU A 119 4.52 2.99 -6.62
N LEU A 120 5.11 1.81 -6.42
CA LEU A 120 4.40 0.54 -6.54
C LEU A 120 3.29 0.43 -5.50
N LEU A 121 3.55 0.83 -4.25
CA LEU A 121 2.53 0.85 -3.21
C LEU A 121 1.39 1.83 -3.54
N MET A 122 1.71 3.03 -4.04
CA MET A 122 0.68 3.97 -4.52
C MET A 122 -0.16 3.39 -5.65
N LEU A 123 0.47 2.69 -6.59
CA LEU A 123 -0.20 2.01 -7.69
C LEU A 123 -1.12 0.90 -7.16
N ALA A 124 -0.59 0.03 -6.29
CA ALA A 124 -1.33 -1.10 -5.70
C ALA A 124 -2.55 -0.63 -4.90
N MET A 125 -2.42 0.44 -4.12
CA MET A 125 -3.53 1.03 -3.37
C MET A 125 -4.64 1.62 -4.28
N SER A 126 -4.34 1.85 -5.56
CA SER A 126 -5.26 2.41 -6.55
C SER A 126 -5.83 1.34 -7.50
N CYS A 127 -5.37 0.09 -7.40
CA CYS A 127 -5.80 -1.02 -8.24
C CYS A 127 -6.83 -1.89 -7.53
N GLU A 128 -7.82 -2.36 -8.29
CA GLU A 128 -8.88 -3.26 -7.78
C GLU A 128 -8.42 -4.72 -7.74
N ASP A 129 -7.51 -5.09 -8.64
CA ASP A 129 -7.06 -6.46 -8.84
C ASP A 129 -5.59 -6.51 -9.29
N PHE A 130 -4.99 -7.70 -9.18
CA PHE A 130 -3.58 -7.94 -9.51
C PHE A 130 -3.29 -7.71 -10.99
N ASN A 131 -4.24 -8.00 -11.88
CA ASN A 131 -4.05 -7.80 -13.30
C ASN A 131 -3.89 -6.32 -13.65
N ARG A 132 -4.73 -5.46 -13.07
CA ARG A 132 -4.62 -4.00 -13.19
C ARG A 132 -3.32 -3.45 -12.63
N LEU A 133 -2.82 -4.05 -11.55
CA LEU A 133 -1.52 -3.73 -10.98
C LEU A 133 -0.40 -4.06 -11.98
N LEU A 134 -0.39 -5.24 -12.59
CA LEU A 134 0.61 -5.62 -13.59
C LEU A 134 0.57 -4.72 -14.82
N ILE A 135 -0.61 -4.38 -15.35
CA ILE A 135 -0.74 -3.43 -16.46
C ILE A 135 -0.17 -2.06 -16.05
N GLY A 136 -0.54 -1.57 -14.87
CA GLY A 136 -0.05 -0.31 -14.33
C GLY A 136 1.47 -0.29 -14.13
N LEU A 137 2.06 -1.43 -13.77
CA LEU A 137 3.49 -1.58 -13.59
C LEU A 137 4.23 -1.24 -14.90
N PHE A 138 3.79 -1.79 -16.04
CA PHE A 138 4.38 -1.44 -17.33
C PHE A 138 4.06 0.01 -17.75
N GLU A 139 2.86 0.52 -17.47
CA GLU A 139 2.52 1.91 -17.82
C GLU A 139 3.33 2.95 -17.04
N VAL A 140 3.68 2.66 -15.78
CA VAL A 140 4.40 3.61 -14.90
C VAL A 140 5.91 3.49 -15.04
N PHE A 141 6.44 2.27 -15.01
CA PHE A 141 7.88 2.03 -14.87
C PHE A 141 8.60 1.83 -16.19
N SER A 142 7.87 1.72 -17.32
CA SER A 142 8.48 1.50 -18.64
C SER A 142 8.47 2.73 -19.53
N ASP A 143 9.51 2.85 -20.35
CA ASP A 143 9.59 3.88 -21.39
C ASP A 143 8.89 3.43 -22.68
N ASN A 144 9.08 2.16 -23.06
CA ASN A 144 8.66 1.60 -24.35
C ASN A 144 7.72 0.38 -24.21
N GLY A 145 7.07 0.20 -23.05
CA GLY A 145 6.23 -0.98 -22.77
C GLY A 145 7.02 -2.23 -22.39
N ASN A 146 8.35 -2.16 -22.38
CA ASN A 146 9.24 -3.25 -21.97
C ASN A 146 9.99 -2.85 -20.69
N LEU A 147 10.13 -3.80 -19.78
CA LEU A 147 10.90 -3.65 -18.56
C LEU A 147 12.01 -4.67 -18.51
N ARG A 148 13.12 -4.30 -17.87
CA ARG A 148 14.19 -5.26 -17.60
C ARG A 148 13.74 -6.28 -16.56
N THR A 149 14.16 -7.51 -16.77
CA THR A 149 13.77 -8.64 -15.93
C THR A 149 14.15 -8.47 -14.45
N ASP A 150 15.32 -7.90 -14.19
CA ASP A 150 15.77 -7.58 -12.83
C ASP A 150 14.90 -6.53 -12.15
N HIS A 151 14.47 -5.52 -12.91
CA HIS A 151 13.57 -4.48 -12.41
C HIS A 151 12.18 -5.05 -12.10
N VAL A 152 11.61 -5.87 -12.97
CA VAL A 152 10.33 -6.54 -12.71
C VAL A 152 10.41 -7.44 -11.49
N HIS A 153 11.50 -8.21 -11.34
CA HIS A 153 11.72 -9.02 -10.15
C HIS A 153 11.73 -8.17 -8.87
N SER A 154 12.47 -7.05 -8.86
CA SER A 154 12.52 -6.13 -7.72
C SER A 154 11.14 -5.61 -7.37
N LEU A 155 10.38 -5.14 -8.37
CA LEU A 155 9.03 -4.62 -8.17
C LEU A 155 8.09 -5.69 -7.58
N ILE A 156 8.05 -6.90 -8.14
CA ILE A 156 7.20 -7.98 -7.61
C ILE A 156 7.65 -8.41 -6.20
N SER A 157 8.95 -8.36 -5.91
CA SER A 157 9.45 -8.69 -4.57
C SER A 157 9.00 -7.72 -3.49
N TYR A 158 8.67 -6.46 -3.83
CA TYR A 158 8.07 -5.53 -2.86
C TYR A 158 6.63 -5.88 -2.48
N LEU A 159 5.97 -6.75 -3.26
CA LEU A 159 4.63 -7.27 -2.96
C LEU A 159 4.68 -8.57 -2.14
N ALA A 160 5.87 -9.02 -1.72
CA ALA A 160 6.08 -10.19 -0.88
C ALA A 160 5.22 -10.13 0.42
N PRO A 161 5.13 -11.22 1.20
CA PRO A 161 3.88 -11.72 1.78
C PRO A 161 3.13 -10.80 2.75
N ASP A 162 3.78 -9.74 3.23
CA ASP A 162 3.13 -8.68 4.00
C ASP A 162 2.07 -7.91 3.18
N MET A 163 2.23 -7.84 1.85
CA MET A 163 1.29 -7.14 0.94
C MET A 163 0.40 -8.10 0.16
N ASP A 164 0.93 -9.23 -0.31
CA ASP A 164 0.17 -10.26 -1.00
C ASP A 164 0.60 -11.66 -0.49
N PRO A 165 -0.26 -12.37 0.26
CA PRO A 165 0.12 -13.64 0.89
C PRO A 165 0.46 -14.74 -0.12
N ASP A 166 0.02 -14.61 -1.38
CA ASP A 166 0.33 -15.57 -2.44
C ASP A 166 1.75 -15.38 -3.01
N ILE A 167 2.37 -14.22 -2.78
CA ILE A 167 3.75 -13.91 -3.21
C ILE A 167 4.71 -14.42 -2.14
N THR A 168 4.87 -15.73 -2.10
CA THR A 168 5.77 -16.42 -1.17
C THR A 168 7.24 -16.39 -1.64
N PRO A 169 8.22 -16.67 -0.75
CA PRO A 169 9.61 -16.83 -1.16
C PRO A 169 9.79 -17.93 -2.23
N GLU A 170 9.03 -19.02 -2.13
CA GLU A 170 9.03 -20.09 -3.13
C GLU A 170 8.50 -19.60 -4.49
N PHE A 171 7.43 -18.78 -4.47
CA PHE A 171 6.93 -18.12 -5.67
C PHE A 171 8.01 -17.23 -6.30
N LEU A 172 8.71 -16.41 -5.53
CA LEU A 172 9.77 -15.52 -6.03
C LEU A 172 10.94 -16.30 -6.66
N MET A 173 11.35 -17.43 -6.07
CA MET A 173 12.38 -18.30 -6.64
C MET A 173 11.95 -18.89 -7.99
N ASN A 174 10.71 -19.40 -8.07
CA ASN A 174 10.15 -19.93 -9.31
C ASN A 174 10.00 -18.83 -10.38
N PHE A 175 9.53 -17.66 -9.97
CA PHE A 175 9.39 -16.48 -10.81
C PHE A 175 10.73 -16.05 -11.41
N GLN A 176 11.78 -15.95 -10.59
CA GLN A 176 13.13 -15.65 -11.05
C GLN A 176 13.65 -16.67 -12.07
N SER A 177 13.41 -17.96 -11.83
CA SER A 177 13.81 -19.04 -12.73
C SER A 177 13.10 -18.95 -14.10
N GLU A 178 11.79 -18.75 -14.11
CA GLU A 178 11.00 -18.61 -15.35
C GLU A 178 11.41 -17.36 -16.14
N MET A 179 11.68 -16.26 -15.44
CA MET A 179 12.12 -14.99 -16.01
C MET A 179 13.54 -15.01 -16.57
N SER A 180 14.42 -15.90 -16.12
CA SER A 180 15.83 -15.98 -16.57
C SER A 180 16.02 -16.13 -18.08
N LYS A 181 14.96 -16.52 -18.80
CA LYS A 181 14.90 -16.67 -20.26
C LYS A 181 14.77 -15.34 -21.00
N PHE A 182 14.42 -14.27 -20.29
CA PHE A 182 14.14 -12.94 -20.85
C PHE A 182 15.17 -11.93 -20.33
N SER A 183 15.69 -11.06 -21.20
CA SER A 183 16.48 -9.88 -20.79
C SER A 183 15.60 -8.68 -20.48
N GLN A 184 14.51 -8.56 -21.25
CA GLN A 184 13.41 -7.64 -21.05
C GLN A 184 12.12 -8.38 -21.35
N LEU A 185 11.03 -7.93 -20.74
CA LEU A 185 9.71 -8.48 -20.95
C LEU A 185 8.66 -7.37 -21.05
N ASN A 186 7.57 -7.65 -21.76
CA ASN A 186 6.35 -6.86 -21.75
C ASN A 186 5.24 -7.52 -20.92
N TYR A 187 4.12 -6.81 -20.76
CA TYR A 187 2.96 -7.31 -20.02
C TYR A 187 2.46 -8.67 -20.52
N SER A 188 2.34 -8.85 -21.83
CA SER A 188 1.86 -10.10 -22.45
C SER A 188 2.79 -11.28 -22.15
N GLU A 189 4.11 -11.07 -22.12
CA GLU A 189 5.07 -12.10 -21.73
C GLU A 189 4.99 -12.41 -20.24
N LEU A 190 4.85 -11.38 -19.38
CA LEU A 190 4.69 -11.55 -17.94
C LEU A 190 3.42 -12.35 -17.59
N SER A 191 2.29 -11.99 -18.19
CA SER A 191 0.99 -12.61 -17.90
C SER A 191 0.93 -14.08 -18.32
N ASN A 192 1.75 -14.47 -19.29
CA ASN A 192 1.84 -15.85 -19.78
C ASN A 192 2.78 -16.73 -18.94
N LEU A 193 3.52 -16.17 -17.98
CA LEU A 193 4.34 -16.98 -17.09
C LEU A 193 3.44 -17.87 -16.21
N PRO A 194 3.69 -19.18 -16.12
CA PRO A 194 2.87 -20.11 -15.35
C PRO A 194 2.62 -19.68 -13.91
N CYS A 195 3.62 -19.09 -13.23
CA CYS A 195 3.47 -18.59 -11.87
C CYS A 195 2.52 -17.39 -11.78
N ILE A 196 2.61 -16.44 -12.72
CA ILE A 196 1.77 -15.23 -12.78
C ILE A 196 0.36 -15.57 -13.25
N ALA A 197 0.20 -16.44 -14.24
CA ALA A 197 -1.10 -16.84 -14.77
C ALA A 197 -2.01 -17.44 -13.68
N LYS A 198 -1.43 -18.16 -12.71
CA LYS A 198 -2.17 -18.65 -11.52
C LYS A 198 -2.69 -17.50 -10.67
N LEU A 199 -1.85 -16.49 -10.39
CA LEU A 199 -2.24 -15.31 -9.62
C LEU A 199 -3.30 -14.46 -10.33
N LEU A 200 -3.29 -14.43 -11.67
CA LEU A 200 -4.30 -13.70 -12.46
C LEU A 200 -5.66 -14.40 -12.50
N SER A 201 -5.73 -15.68 -12.12
CA SER A 201 -6.97 -16.47 -12.16
C SER A 201 -7.78 -16.45 -10.87
N ARG A 202 -7.30 -15.73 -9.84
CA ARG A 202 -8.00 -15.52 -8.56
C ARG A 202 -9.05 -14.42 -8.67
#